data_AF-A0A4Y6KU03-F1
#
_entry.id   AF-A0A4Y6KU03-F1
#
_cell.length_a   1.000
_cell.length_b   1.000
_cell.length_c   1.000
_cell.angle_alpha   90.00
_cell.angle_beta   90.00
_cell.angle_gamma   90.00
#
_symmetry.space_group_name_H-M   'P 1'
#
loop_
_entity.id
_entity.type
_entity.pdbx_description
1 polymer ?
#
loop_
_entity_poly.entity_id
_entity_poly.type
_entity_poly.pdbx_seq_one_letter_code
_entity_poly.pdbx_strand_id
1 'polypeptide(L)'
;MADKDYHAIITDLIANAIKTSKVAGENGRITRLVAGSIGRFAAELKVGKQEDEAQALIEHARELLDAGDGAEIVPALTAAVAAMAATR
;
A
#
# COMPACT_ATOMS: atom_id res chain seq x y z
N MET A 1 -0.43 5.83 -23.34
CA MET A 1 -0.10 4.91 -22.23
C MET A 1 -1.44 4.49 -21.64
N ALA A 2 -1.68 3.19 -21.41
CA ALA A 2 -2.83 2.81 -20.60
C ALA A 2 -2.70 3.56 -19.27
N ASP A 3 -3.74 4.32 -18.90
CA ASP A 3 -3.79 4.99 -17.61
C ASP A 3 -3.75 3.89 -16.56
N LYS A 4 -2.60 3.72 -15.90
CA LYS A 4 -2.44 2.69 -14.88
C LYS A 4 -3.19 3.18 -13.66
N ASP A 5 -4.33 2.57 -13.38
CA ASP A 5 -5.08 2.85 -12.17
C ASP A 5 -4.35 2.26 -10.96
N TYR A 6 -3.40 3.03 -10.41
CA TYR A 6 -2.63 2.63 -9.24
C TYR A 6 -3.52 2.43 -8.01
N HIS A 7 -4.64 3.16 -7.90
CA HIS A 7 -5.59 3.02 -6.80
C HIS A 7 -6.26 1.65 -6.84
N ALA A 8 -6.76 1.22 -8.00
CA ALA A 8 -7.32 -0.12 -8.17
C ALA A 8 -6.29 -1.22 -7.84
N ILE A 9 -5.05 -1.08 -8.35
CA ILE A 9 -3.99 -2.07 -8.10
C ILE A 9 -3.65 -2.16 -6.60
N ILE A 10 -3.50 -1.04 -5.91
CA ILE A 10 -3.21 -1.03 -4.46
C ILE A 10 -4.36 -1.65 -3.67
N THR A 11 -5.60 -1.36 -4.05
CA THR A 11 -6.80 -1.93 -3.44
C THR A 11 -6.74 -3.46 -3.48
N ASP A 12 -6.47 -4.03 -4.64
CA ASP A 12 -6.38 -5.48 -4.82
C ASP A 12 -5.19 -6.09 -4.05
N LEU A 13 -4.04 -5.41 -4.03
CA LEU A 13 -2.85 -5.89 -3.33
C LEU A 13 -3.07 -5.94 -1.81
N ILE A 14 -3.64 -4.89 -1.23
CA ILE A 14 -3.89 -4.80 0.22
C ILE A 14 -5.00 -5.79 0.62
N ALA A 15 -6.09 -5.84 -0.14
CA ALA A 15 -7.18 -6.79 0.11
C ALA A 15 -6.67 -8.24 0.10
N ASN A 16 -5.81 -8.60 -0.86
CA ASN A 16 -5.19 -9.92 -0.92
C ASN A 16 -4.22 -10.17 0.23
N ALA A 17 -3.39 -9.20 0.59
CA ALA A 17 -2.46 -9.33 1.72
C ALA A 17 -3.20 -9.59 3.04
N ILE A 18 -4.26 -8.84 3.32
CA ILE A 18 -5.10 -9.03 4.50
C ILE A 18 -5.78 -10.40 4.45
N LYS A 19 -6.45 -10.74 3.33
CA LYS A 19 -7.16 -12.01 3.19
C LYS A 19 -6.24 -13.22 3.38
N THR A 20 -5.05 -13.21 2.79
CA THR A 20 -4.07 -14.29 2.97
C THR A 20 -3.55 -14.34 4.40
N SER A 21 -3.28 -13.19 5.02
CA SER A 21 -2.73 -13.13 6.38
C SER A 21 -3.74 -13.56 7.45
N LYS A 22 -5.05 -13.36 7.24
CA LYS A 22 -6.11 -13.93 8.10
C LYS A 22 -6.04 -15.46 8.20
N VAL A 23 -5.53 -16.14 7.17
CA VAL A 23 -5.46 -17.61 7.12
C VAL A 23 -4.10 -18.15 7.54
N ALA A 24 -3.02 -17.52 7.06
CA ALA A 24 -1.67 -18.05 7.18
C ALA A 24 -0.75 -17.22 8.10
N GLY A 25 -1.26 -16.15 8.70
CA GLY A 25 -0.45 -15.13 9.36
C GLY A 25 0.27 -14.22 8.35
N GLU A 26 0.80 -13.10 8.85
CA GLU A 26 1.50 -12.14 8.01
C GLU A 26 2.76 -12.75 7.39
N ASN A 27 2.83 -12.71 6.05
CA ASN A 27 3.99 -13.20 5.30
C ASN A 27 4.92 -12.03 4.94
N GLY A 28 6.16 -12.07 5.44
CA GLY A 28 7.15 -11.02 5.18
C GLY A 28 7.50 -10.82 3.71
N ARG A 29 7.39 -11.84 2.84
CA ARG A 29 7.60 -11.71 1.40
C ARG A 29 6.45 -10.95 0.73
N ILE A 30 5.21 -11.26 1.11
CA ILE A 30 4.02 -10.54 0.61
C ILE A 30 4.08 -9.09 1.08
N THR A 31 4.37 -8.87 2.36
CA THR A 31 4.54 -7.54 2.96
C THR A 31 5.52 -6.68 2.16
N ARG A 32 6.74 -7.19 1.91
CA ARG A 32 7.75 -6.48 1.11
C ARG A 32 7.30 -6.21 -0.32
N LEU A 33 6.57 -7.15 -0.93
CA LEU A 33 6.05 -6.98 -2.29
C LEU A 33 5.01 -5.86 -2.35
N VAL A 34 4.05 -5.85 -1.43
CA VAL A 34 2.98 -4.85 -1.38
C VAL A 34 3.55 -3.48 -1.03
N ALA A 35 4.31 -3.36 0.06
CA ALA A 35 4.97 -2.10 0.43
C ALA A 35 5.88 -1.59 -0.70
N GLY A 36 6.66 -2.48 -1.32
CA GLY A 36 7.52 -2.11 -2.45
C GLY A 36 6.74 -1.63 -3.67
N SER A 37 5.56 -2.20 -3.96
CA SER A 37 4.70 -1.72 -5.04
C SER A 37 4.14 -0.33 -4.75
N ILE A 38 3.63 -0.10 -3.53
CA ILE A 38 3.12 1.21 -3.09
C ILE A 38 4.22 2.28 -3.26
N GLY A 39 5.41 2.02 -2.72
CA GLY A 39 6.54 2.95 -2.82
C GLY A 39 6.99 3.22 -4.26
N ARG A 40 7.01 2.19 -5.12
CA ARG A 40 7.33 2.36 -6.54
C ARG A 40 6.29 3.21 -7.26
N PHE A 41 4.99 2.96 -7.05
CA PHE A 41 3.93 3.73 -7.71
C PHE A 41 3.92 5.19 -7.26
N ALA A 42 4.09 5.45 -5.97
CA ALA A 42 4.25 6.80 -5.45
C ALA A 42 5.49 7.51 -6.06
N ALA A 43 6.61 6.79 -6.22
CA ALA A 43 7.79 7.34 -6.88
C ALA A 43 7.56 7.63 -8.38
N GLU A 44 6.85 6.75 -9.10
CA GLU A 44 6.47 6.97 -10.50
C GLU A 44 5.62 8.24 -10.65
N LEU A 45 4.64 8.46 -9.77
CA LEU A 45 3.81 9.66 -9.73
C LEU A 45 4.64 10.93 -9.42
N LYS A 46 5.56 10.86 -8.45
CA LYS A 46 6.49 11.96 -8.14
C LYS A 46 7.36 12.34 -9.34
N VAL A 47 7.90 11.35 -10.07
CA VAL A 47 8.66 11.59 -11.33
C VAL A 47 7.78 12.27 -12.38
N GLY A 48 6.49 11.91 -12.43
CA GLY A 48 5.48 12.55 -13.27
C GLY A 48 5.03 13.94 -12.81
N LYS A 49 5.63 14.51 -11.76
CA LYS A 49 5.22 15.77 -11.10
C LYS A 49 3.79 15.75 -10.54
N GLN A 50 3.31 14.57 -10.14
CA GLN A 50 2.02 14.37 -9.52
C GLN A 50 2.21 14.08 -8.02
N GLU A 51 2.76 15.04 -7.28
CA GLU A 51 3.06 14.88 -5.85
C GLU A 51 1.80 14.68 -5.02
N ASP A 52 0.74 15.42 -5.33
CA ASP A 52 -0.57 15.29 -4.67
C ASP A 52 -1.17 13.89 -4.91
N GLU A 53 -1.07 13.37 -6.14
CA GLU A 53 -1.54 12.02 -6.47
C GLU A 53 -0.70 10.94 -5.77
N ALA A 54 0.62 11.15 -5.68
CA ALA A 54 1.50 10.24 -4.96
C ALA A 54 1.14 10.17 -3.47
N GLN A 55 0.80 11.31 -2.87
CA GLN A 55 0.36 11.38 -1.48
C GLN A 55 -1.03 10.76 -1.31
N ALA A 56 -1.97 11.04 -2.21
CA ALA A 56 -3.31 10.46 -2.21
C ALA A 56 -3.23 8.92 -2.29
N LEU A 57 -2.32 8.39 -3.10
CA LEU A 57 -2.11 6.95 -3.24
C LEU A 57 -1.62 6.28 -1.95
N ILE A 58 -0.71 6.94 -1.20
CA ILE A 58 -0.21 6.44 0.09
C ILE A 58 -1.31 6.54 1.15
N GLU A 59 -2.08 7.61 1.15
CA GLU A 59 -3.21 7.79 2.07
C GLU A 59 -4.30 6.74 1.82
N HIS A 60 -4.64 6.49 0.55
CA HIS A 60 -5.56 5.42 0.16
C HIS A 60 -5.09 4.05 0.65
N ALA A 61 -3.80 3.75 0.53
CA ALA A 61 -3.24 2.52 1.09
C ALA A 61 -3.41 2.43 2.62
N ARG A 62 -3.24 3.54 3.34
CA ARG A 62 -3.45 3.63 4.78
C ARG A 62 -4.92 3.39 5.15
N GLU A 63 -5.85 4.05 4.47
CA GLU A 63 -7.28 3.90 4.68
C GLU A 63 -7.76 2.45 4.46
N LEU A 64 -7.25 1.77 3.44
CA LEU A 64 -7.56 0.35 3.18
C LEU A 64 -7.06 -0.57 4.29
N LEU A 65 -5.88 -0.28 4.85
CA LEU A 65 -5.32 -1.04 5.98
C LEU A 65 -6.14 -0.79 7.25
N ASP A 66 -6.48 0.46 7.54
CA ASP A 66 -7.31 0.81 8.71
C ASP A 66 -8.71 0.18 8.62
N ALA A 67 -9.34 0.21 7.44
CA ALA A 67 -10.65 -0.40 7.22
C ALA A 67 -10.65 -1.94 7.28
N GLY A 68 -9.47 -2.56 7.12
CA GLY A 68 -9.30 -4.00 7.04
C GLY A 68 -8.67 -4.64 8.28
N ASP A 69 -8.67 -3.95 9.42
CA ASP A 69 -7.99 -4.35 10.67
C ASP A 69 -6.48 -4.62 10.47
N GLY A 70 -5.85 -3.86 9.58
CA GLY A 70 -4.47 -4.07 9.13
C GLY A 70 -3.46 -4.06 10.27
N ALA A 71 -3.68 -3.25 11.31
CA ALA A 71 -2.81 -3.20 12.49
C ALA A 71 -2.76 -4.54 13.26
N GLU A 72 -3.82 -5.34 13.21
CA GLU A 72 -3.88 -6.66 13.85
C GLU A 72 -3.43 -7.77 12.89
N ILE A 73 -3.82 -7.69 11.62
CA ILE A 73 -3.67 -8.80 10.66
C ILE A 73 -2.35 -8.73 9.87
N VAL A 74 -1.92 -7.53 9.51
CA VAL A 74 -0.69 -7.25 8.74
C VAL A 74 0.09 -6.09 9.40
N PRO A 75 0.53 -6.26 10.65
CA PRO A 75 1.16 -5.17 11.41
C PRO A 75 2.43 -4.63 10.75
N ALA A 76 3.26 -5.48 10.12
CA ALA A 76 4.47 -5.03 9.45
C ALA A 76 4.16 -4.24 8.17
N LEU A 77 3.15 -4.64 7.40
CA LEU A 77 2.68 -3.85 6.26
C LEU A 77 2.12 -2.51 6.70
N THR A 78 1.31 -2.49 7.77
CA THR A 78 0.73 -1.27 8.34
C THR A 78 1.80 -0.29 8.79
N ALA A 79 2.82 -0.76 9.50
CA ALA A 79 3.96 0.05 9.89
C ALA A 79 4.74 0.59 8.67
N ALA A 80 4.93 -0.22 7.63
CA ALA A 80 5.62 0.20 6.42
C ALA A 80 4.89 1.33 5.69
N VAL A 81 3.56 1.24 5.53
CA VAL A 81 2.74 2.29 4.89
C VAL A 81 2.70 3.55 5.75
N ALA A 82 2.56 3.42 7.07
CA ALA A 82 2.60 4.57 7.98
C ALA A 82 3.94 5.33 7.90
N ALA A 83 5.07 4.61 7.77
CA ALA A 83 6.38 5.23 7.59
C ALA A 83 6.49 6.01 6.26
N MET A 84 5.86 5.50 5.19
CA MET A 84 5.81 6.22 3.91
C MET A 84 5.00 7.51 4.03
N ALA A 85 3.84 7.47 4.70
CA ALA A 85 2.99 8.65 4.92
C ALA A 85 3.68 9.73 5.76
N ALA A 86 4.60 9.34 6.66
CA ALA A 86 5.38 10.26 7.49
C ALA A 86 6.54 10.95 6.73
N THR A 87 6.93 10.43 5.56
CA THR A 87 8.05 10.95 4.78
C THR A 87 7.53 11.95 3.75
N ARG A 88 7.49 13.24 4.11
CA ARG A 88 7.20 14.35 3.18
C ARG A 88 8.41 14.68 2.30
#